data_AF-A0A7N4PL78-F1
#
_entry.id   AF-A0A7N4PL78-F1
#
_cell.length_a   1.000
_cell.length_b   1.000
_cell.length_c   1.000
_cell.angle_alpha   90.00
_cell.angle_beta   90.00
_cell.angle_gamma   90.00
#
_symmetry.space_group_name_H-M   'P 1'
#
loop_
_entity.id
_entity.type
_entity.pdbx_description
1 polymer ?
#
loop_
_entity_poly.entity_id
_entity_poly.type
_entity_poly.pdbx_seq_one_letter_code
_entity_poly.pdbx_strand_id
1 'polypeptide(L)'
;MRSGFLSFGLLRNLAGSGGRLGARGLRDGTAMAAGESMAQRMVWVDLEMTGLDIEKDQIIEMACLITDSDLNILAEGPNLIINQPDELLDSMSEWCKEHHGKEIQFMQIRSFLTNTCPSS
;
A
#
# COMPACT_ATOMS: atom_id res chain seq x y z
N MET A 1 18.88 -14.19 -3.82
CA MET A 1 17.92 -13.86 -2.75
C MET A 1 16.90 -12.92 -3.36
N ARG A 2 15.62 -13.30 -3.36
CA ARG A 2 14.56 -12.55 -4.07
C ARG A 2 14.24 -11.30 -3.25
N SER A 3 14.57 -10.12 -3.76
CA SER A 3 14.14 -8.85 -3.19
C SER A 3 12.61 -8.82 -3.24
N GLY A 4 12.01 -8.98 -2.06
CA GLY A 4 10.57 -8.94 -1.88
C GLY A 4 10.11 -7.50 -1.99
N PHE A 5 9.89 -7.06 -3.22
CA PHE A 5 8.99 -5.96 -3.51
C PHE A 5 7.68 -6.28 -2.77
N LEU A 6 7.22 -5.41 -1.88
CA LEU A 6 5.82 -5.39 -1.47
C LEU A 6 5.01 -4.82 -2.65
N SER A 7 5.07 -5.51 -3.79
CA SER A 7 4.11 -5.26 -4.85
C SER A 7 2.75 -5.44 -4.22
N PHE A 8 1.81 -4.54 -4.49
CA PHE A 8 0.39 -4.55 -4.11
C PHE A 8 -0.25 -5.96 -3.97
N GLY A 9 0.27 -6.97 -4.70
CA GLY A 9 -0.02 -8.39 -4.51
C GLY A 9 0.32 -9.03 -3.15
N LEU A 10 1.18 -8.46 -2.29
CA LEU A 10 1.45 -9.01 -0.95
C LEU A 10 0.37 -8.61 0.07
N LEU A 11 -0.12 -7.36 0.04
CA LEU A 11 -1.30 -6.96 0.81
C LEU A 11 -2.53 -7.80 0.42
N ARG A 12 -2.68 -8.14 -0.86
CA ARG A 12 -3.74 -9.06 -1.33
C ARG A 12 -3.62 -10.48 -0.75
N ASN A 13 -2.41 -10.98 -0.51
CA ASN A 13 -2.22 -12.33 0.04
C ASN A 13 -2.36 -12.40 1.56
N LEU A 14 -2.12 -11.30 2.28
CA LEU A 14 -2.31 -11.25 3.73
C LEU A 14 -3.79 -11.34 4.15
N ALA A 15 -4.72 -10.93 3.28
CA ALA A 15 -6.16 -10.96 3.52
C ALA A 15 -6.87 -12.28 3.09
N GLY A 16 -6.13 -13.30 2.64
CA GLY A 16 -6.72 -14.43 1.90
C GLY A 16 -6.32 -15.82 2.40
N SER A 17 -6.68 -16.22 3.63
CA SER A 17 -6.62 -17.63 4.05
C SER A 17 -7.54 -17.95 5.23
N GLY A 18 -8.84 -18.11 4.98
CA GLY A 18 -9.75 -18.60 6.01
C GLY A 18 -11.12 -18.99 5.46
N GLY A 19 -11.35 -20.29 5.19
CA GLY A 19 -12.71 -20.75 4.91
C GLY A 19 -12.84 -22.18 4.37
N ARG A 20 -12.84 -23.18 5.26
CA ARG A 20 -13.50 -24.49 5.01
C ARG A 20 -14.76 -24.58 5.87
N LEU A 21 -15.91 -24.72 5.21
CA LEU A 21 -17.25 -24.85 5.81
C LEU A 21 -17.41 -26.13 6.65
N GLY A 22 -18.18 -26.02 7.74
CA GLY A 22 -18.63 -27.15 8.56
C GLY A 22 -19.86 -26.85 9.44
N ALA A 23 -21.04 -26.98 8.84
CA ALA A 23 -22.36 -27.41 9.37
C ALA A 23 -22.90 -27.03 10.78
N ARG A 24 -24.00 -26.26 10.76
CA ARG A 24 -25.32 -26.38 11.46
C ARG A 24 -25.42 -26.81 12.94
N GLY A 25 -26.03 -25.94 13.76
CA GLY A 25 -26.77 -26.29 14.98
C GLY A 25 -27.61 -25.12 15.53
N LEU A 26 -28.94 -25.31 15.68
CA LEU A 26 -29.95 -24.38 16.21
C LEU A 26 -29.65 -23.86 17.64
N ARG A 27 -29.99 -22.59 17.94
CA ARG A 27 -30.83 -22.17 19.09
C ARG A 27 -31.09 -20.66 19.14
N ASP A 28 -32.19 -20.34 19.82
CA ASP A 28 -32.96 -19.08 19.85
C ASP A 28 -32.21 -17.83 20.31
N GLY A 29 -32.65 -16.69 19.79
CA GLY A 29 -32.38 -15.36 20.33
C GLY A 29 -32.00 -14.36 19.25
N THR A 30 -32.88 -13.40 18.99
CA THR A 30 -32.71 -12.28 18.08
C THR A 30 -31.47 -11.44 18.39
N ALA A 31 -30.30 -11.86 17.92
CA ALA A 31 -29.20 -10.98 17.58
C ALA A 31 -29.15 -10.95 16.05
N MET A 32 -29.96 -10.05 15.47
CA MET A 32 -29.76 -9.60 14.09
C MET A 32 -28.27 -9.35 13.94
N ALA A 33 -27.63 -10.02 12.97
CA ALA A 33 -26.21 -9.92 12.66
C ALA A 33 -25.74 -8.50 12.95
N ALA A 34 -25.06 -8.33 14.08
CA ALA A 34 -24.53 -7.03 14.47
C ALA A 34 -23.58 -6.69 13.34
N GLY A 35 -24.00 -5.79 12.44
CA GLY A 35 -23.10 -5.25 11.44
C GLY A 35 -21.85 -4.84 12.20
N GLU A 36 -20.70 -5.40 11.83
CA GLU A 36 -19.48 -5.22 12.60
C GLU A 36 -19.31 -3.74 12.98
N SER A 37 -18.96 -3.51 14.24
CA SER A 37 -18.78 -2.15 14.70
C SER A 37 -17.65 -1.51 13.89
N MET A 38 -17.87 -0.29 13.38
CA MET A 38 -16.86 0.45 12.61
C MET A 38 -15.50 0.54 13.33
N ALA A 39 -15.51 0.51 14.67
CA ALA A 39 -14.34 0.55 15.52
C ALA A 39 -13.44 -0.69 15.44
N GLN A 40 -13.96 -1.83 14.96
CA GLN A 40 -13.19 -3.08 14.80
C GLN A 40 -12.55 -3.20 13.42
N ARG A 41 -12.84 -2.28 12.49
CA ARG A 41 -12.22 -2.26 11.17
C ARG A 41 -10.76 -1.85 11.28
N MET A 42 -9.94 -2.42 10.41
CA MET A 42 -8.52 -2.15 10.36
C MET A 42 -8.17 -1.34 9.12
N VAL A 43 -7.29 -0.36 9.28
CA VAL A 43 -6.71 0.41 8.18
C VAL A 43 -5.28 -0.04 8.00
N TRP A 44 -5.00 -0.65 6.86
CA TRP A 44 -3.69 -1.09 6.42
C TRP A 44 -3.06 0.05 5.63
N VAL A 45 -1.85 0.44 6.01
CA VAL A 45 -1.09 1.47 5.31
C VAL A 45 0.29 0.91 5.03
N ASP A 46 0.73 1.07 3.78
CA ASP A 46 2.07 0.71 3.33
C ASP A 46 2.71 1.94 2.71
N LEU A 47 3.96 2.20 3.07
CA LEU A 47 4.71 3.39 2.66
C LEU A 47 6.08 2.97 2.16
N GLU A 48 6.43 3.44 0.96
CA GLU A 48 7.78 3.34 0.44
C GLU A 48 8.47 4.70 0.56
N MET A 49 9.73 4.70 1.00
CA MET A 49 10.49 5.90 1.34
C MET A 49 11.85 5.90 0.66
N THR A 50 12.46 7.08 0.49
CA THR A 50 13.81 7.21 -0.07
C THR A 50 14.90 6.62 0.83
N GLY A 51 14.59 6.43 2.13
CA GLY A 51 15.49 5.91 3.15
C GLY A 51 14.84 5.89 4.54
N LEU A 52 15.66 5.89 5.60
CA LEU A 52 15.24 5.72 7.00
C LEU A 52 15.53 6.96 7.88
N ASP A 53 16.08 8.04 7.32
CA ASP A 53 16.35 9.30 8.01
C ASP A 53 15.14 10.23 7.91
N ILE A 54 14.37 10.36 8.98
CA ILE A 54 13.13 11.17 9.00
C ILE A 54 13.34 12.66 8.66
N GLU A 55 14.55 13.19 8.81
CA GLU A 55 14.85 14.62 8.55
C GLU A 55 15.18 14.87 7.08
N LYS A 56 15.56 13.82 6.33
CA LYS A 56 16.02 13.94 4.93
C LYS A 56 15.16 13.15 3.96
N ASP A 57 14.81 11.93 4.34
CA ASP A 57 14.09 10.99 3.50
C ASP A 57 12.62 11.31 3.41
N GLN A 58 12.05 11.05 2.23
CA GLN A 58 10.68 11.38 1.89
C GLN A 58 9.92 10.14 1.42
N ILE A 59 8.60 10.19 1.53
CA ILE A 59 7.71 9.14 1.01
C ILE A 59 7.63 9.26 -0.52
N ILE A 60 7.72 8.13 -1.20
CA ILE A 60 7.66 8.02 -2.67
C ILE A 60 6.43 7.24 -3.15
N GLU A 61 5.90 6.31 -2.35
CA GLU A 61 4.63 5.62 -2.62
C GLU A 61 3.82 5.44 -1.33
N MET A 62 2.50 5.50 -1.45
CA MET A 62 1.56 5.21 -0.37
C MET A 62 0.38 4.39 -0.87
N ALA A 63 0.13 3.27 -0.21
CA ALA A 63 -1.06 2.45 -0.41
C ALA A 63 -1.87 2.32 0.89
N CYS A 64 -3.20 2.30 0.76
CA CYS A 64 -4.12 2.13 1.89
C CYS A 64 -5.18 1.09 1.56
N LEU A 65 -5.58 0.28 2.53
CA LEU A 65 -6.64 -0.72 2.40
C LEU A 65 -7.42 -0.82 3.71
N ILE A 66 -8.74 -1.04 3.63
CA ILE A 66 -9.60 -1.20 4.80
C ILE A 66 -10.12 -2.63 4.84
N THR A 67 -9.95 -3.30 5.99
CA THR A 67 -10.56 -4.60 6.26
C THR A 67 -11.54 -4.55 7.43
N ASP A 68 -12.39 -5.55 7.50
CA ASP A 68 -13.16 -5.89 8.69
C ASP A 68 -12.29 -6.65 9.72
N SER A 69 -12.88 -7.07 10.83
CA SER A 69 -12.13 -7.75 11.90
C SER A 69 -11.69 -9.18 11.53
N ASP A 70 -12.33 -9.78 10.53
CA ASP A 70 -12.01 -11.09 9.95
C ASP A 70 -11.05 -10.99 8.75
N LEU A 71 -10.45 -9.81 8.53
CA LEU A 71 -9.51 -9.51 7.43
C LEU A 71 -10.12 -9.53 6.02
N ASN A 72 -11.45 -9.48 5.90
CA ASN A 72 -12.08 -9.32 4.60
C ASN A 72 -11.92 -7.89 4.11
N ILE A 73 -11.55 -7.72 2.84
CA ILE A 73 -11.34 -6.41 2.22
C ILE A 73 -12.70 -5.71 2.07
N LEU A 74 -12.85 -4.55 2.72
CA LEU A 74 -14.03 -3.70 2.63
C LEU A 74 -13.88 -2.61 1.57
N ALA A 75 -12.67 -2.04 1.46
CA ALA A 75 -12.36 -1.03 0.46
C ALA A 75 -10.86 -1.01 0.15
N GLU A 76 -10.52 -0.85 -1.12
CA GLU A 76 -9.17 -0.50 -1.56
C GLU A 76 -9.04 1.05 -1.57
N GLY A 77 -8.06 1.58 -0.85
CA GLY A 77 -7.70 3.00 -0.88
C GLY A 77 -6.88 3.34 -2.12
N PRO A 78 -6.59 4.63 -2.34
CA PRO A 78 -5.77 5.04 -3.48
C PRO A 78 -4.35 4.50 -3.34
N ASN A 79 -3.76 4.05 -4.44
CA ASN A 79 -2.32 3.87 -4.55
C ASN A 79 -1.71 5.11 -5.22
N LEU A 80 -0.90 5.85 -4.47
CA LEU A 80 -0.36 7.14 -4.87
C LEU A 80 1.16 7.09 -4.98
N ILE A 81 1.66 7.46 -6.15
CA ILE A 81 3.07 7.73 -6.38
C ILE A 81 3.30 9.23 -6.19
N ILE A 82 4.16 9.58 -5.23
CA ILE A 82 4.47 10.98 -4.87
C ILE A 82 5.76 11.38 -5.57
N ASN A 83 5.69 12.44 -6.38
CA ASN A 83 6.86 12.94 -7.08
C ASN A 83 7.82 13.63 -6.11
N GLN A 84 9.10 13.30 -6.18
CA GLN A 84 10.17 13.92 -5.40
C GLN A 84 11.23 14.54 -6.34
N PRO A 85 12.05 15.49 -5.85
CA PRO A 85 13.12 16.08 -6.64
C PRO A 85 14.10 15.03 -7.15
N ASP A 86 14.58 15.18 -8.39
CA ASP A 86 15.52 14.22 -8.99
C ASP A 86 16.82 14.16 -8.18
N GLU A 87 17.26 15.26 -7.55
CA GLU A 87 18.44 15.27 -6.70
C GLU A 87 18.28 14.38 -5.45
N LEU A 88 17.06 14.32 -4.90
CA LEU A 88 16.77 13.46 -3.75
C LEU A 88 16.79 11.98 -4.18
N LEU A 89 16.14 11.67 -5.31
CA LEU A 89 16.12 10.31 -5.87
C LEU A 89 17.53 9.82 -6.23
N ASP A 90 18.36 10.71 -6.77
CA ASP A 90 19.76 10.43 -7.09
C ASP A 90 20.64 10.29 -5.84
N SER A 91 20.24 10.86 -4.71
CA SER A 91 20.95 10.73 -3.42
C SER A 91 20.64 9.44 -2.65
N MET A 92 19.66 8.66 -3.11
CA MET A 92 19.26 7.40 -2.47
C MET A 92 20.41 6.39 -2.40
N SER A 93 20.39 5.55 -1.35
CA SER A 93 21.35 4.46 -1.21
C SER A 93 21.26 3.48 -2.38
N GLU A 94 22.35 2.77 -2.69
CA GLU A 94 22.37 1.80 -3.80
C GLU A 94 21.32 0.70 -3.62
N TRP A 95 21.08 0.27 -2.38
CA TRP A 95 20.05 -0.71 -2.05
C TRP A 95 18.65 -0.17 -2.38
N CYS A 96 18.36 1.07 -2.01
CA CYS A 96 17.08 1.72 -2.32
C CYS A 96 16.90 1.93 -3.83
N LYS A 97 17.97 2.25 -4.57
CA LYS A 97 17.93 2.38 -6.04
C LYS A 97 17.69 1.06 -6.76
N GLU A 98 18.29 -0.03 -6.28
CA GLU A 98 18.03 -1.37 -6.83
C GLU A 98 16.61 -1.83 -6.51
N HIS A 99 16.12 -1.56 -5.29
CA HIS A 99 14.80 -1.98 -4.84
C HIS A 99 13.68 -1.17 -5.50
N HIS A 100 13.79 0.16 -5.57
CA HIS A 100 12.78 1.07 -6.11
C HIS A 100 13.04 1.48 -7.56
N GLY A 101 14.00 0.86 -8.26
CA GLY A 101 14.49 1.35 -9.55
C GLY A 101 13.41 1.52 -10.63
N LYS A 102 12.34 0.71 -10.61
CA LYS A 102 11.20 0.86 -11.53
C LYS A 102 10.33 2.07 -11.19
N GLU A 103 10.08 2.31 -9.91
CA GLU A 103 9.30 3.45 -9.42
C GLU A 103 10.07 4.75 -9.64
N ILE A 104 11.37 4.76 -9.36
CA ILE A 104 12.27 5.90 -9.59
C ILE A 104 12.29 6.27 -11.07
N GLN A 105 12.49 5.30 -11.98
CA GLN A 105 12.47 5.58 -13.42
C GLN A 105 11.12 6.15 -13.88
N PHE A 106 10.02 5.62 -13.35
CA PHE A 106 8.69 6.13 -13.66
C PHE A 106 8.49 7.58 -13.17
N MET A 107 8.98 7.91 -11.98
CA MET A 107 8.97 9.28 -11.44
C MET A 107 9.82 10.23 -12.28
N GLN A 108 11.06 9.85 -12.61
CA GLN A 108 11.96 10.65 -13.44
C GLN A 108 11.38 10.93 -14.84
N ILE A 109 10.74 9.93 -15.46
CA ILE A 109 10.04 10.11 -16.75
C ILE A 109 8.88 11.11 -16.61
N ARG A 110 8.07 11.01 -15.54
CA ARG A 110 6.97 11.97 -15.31
C ARG A 110 7.49 13.38 -15.05
N SER A 111 8.53 13.53 -14.21
CA SER A 111 9.22 14.80 -13.97
C SER A 111 9.67 15.43 -15.28
N PHE A 112 10.35 14.66 -16.13
CA PHE A 112 10.79 15.10 -17.45
C PHE A 112 9.62 15.56 -18.33
N LEU A 113 8.52 14.82 -18.41
CA LEU A 113 7.35 15.19 -19.21
C LEU A 113 6.66 16.45 -18.68
N THR A 114 6.63 16.67 -17.37
CA THR A 114 6.04 17.89 -16.79
C THR A 114 6.90 19.12 -17.00
N ASN A 115 8.22 18.97 -17.02
CA ASN A 115 9.16 20.08 -17.21
C ASN A 115 9.39 20.43 -18.69
N THR A 116 9.09 19.51 -19.61
CA THR A 116 9.28 19.70 -21.07
C THR A 116 8.01 20.11 -21.82
N CYS A 117 6.85 20.09 -21.16
CA CYS A 117 5.62 20.63 -21.75
C CYS A 117 5.58 22.15 -21.53
N PRO A 118 5.79 22.99 -22.55
CA PRO A 118 5.68 24.43 -22.39
C PRO A 118 4.22 24.74 -22.02
N SER A 119 4.04 25.41 -20.89
CA SER A 119 2.74 25.93 -20.46
C SER A 119 2.19 26.80 -21.58
N SER A 120 1.15 26.31 -22.26
CA SER A 120 0.41 27.07 -23.27
C SER A 120 -0.65 27.93 -22.61
#